data_AF-A0A975GQ40-F1
#
_entry.id   AF-A0A975GQ40-F1
#
_cell.length_a   1.000
_cell.length_b   1.000
_cell.length_c   1.000
_cell.angle_alpha   90.00
_cell.angle_beta   90.00
_cell.angle_gamma   90.00
#
_symmetry.space_group_name_H-M   'P 1'
#
loop_
_entity.id
_entity.type
_entity.pdbx_description
1 polymer ?
#
loop_
_entity_poly.entity_id
_entity_poly.type
_entity_poly.pdbx_seq_one_letter_code
_entity_poly.pdbx_strand_id
1 'polypeptide(L)'
;MEKMTHAPPHRNITLKRLSLDFYQFIRAQSFMVERFGRQFAPSREFVEIDITYKCNLKCINCNRSCTQAPGNTEMPVSTIEAFIRQSIEQRRQWKRIRILGGEPTLHSRIFDIIDLLSAYQSVHNPGLRLVLCTNYFGRKVRDVVDKLPDNIIIKTTLKTSRVNLFRPFNVAPADTRINRFSDYSCGCRIITDCGLGLTPSGYYMCAIAGGIDRIFQYHLGRETLPDRSDAMTDQMSAFCGLCGHFGFQWPVKKEKMSSSWQNAYLSFREQARESAPCVDNQ
;
A
#
# COMPACT_ATOMS: atom_id res chain seq x y z
N MET A 1 -3.13 -28.93 -11.15
CA MET A 1 -4.22 -28.30 -10.38
C MET A 1 -3.74 -28.02 -8.95
N GLU A 2 -2.77 -27.11 -8.78
CA GLU A 2 -2.30 -26.66 -7.45
C GLU A 2 -1.61 -25.28 -7.57
N LYS A 3 -2.31 -24.29 -8.16
CA LYS A 3 -1.79 -22.90 -8.31
C LYS A 3 -1.98 -22.05 -7.05
N MET A 4 -2.78 -22.50 -6.09
CA MET A 4 -3.08 -21.76 -4.86
C MET A 4 -2.24 -22.32 -3.72
N THR A 5 -1.11 -21.70 -3.42
CA THR A 5 -0.53 -21.85 -2.07
C THR A 5 -1.49 -21.17 -1.10
N HIS A 6 -2.32 -21.97 -0.43
CA HIS A 6 -3.12 -21.53 0.70
C HIS A 6 -2.18 -21.15 1.84
N ALA A 7 -1.64 -19.93 1.81
CA ALA A 7 -1.03 -19.36 2.99
C ALA A 7 -2.13 -19.35 4.08
N PRO A 8 -1.89 -19.92 5.27
CA PRO A 8 -2.87 -19.88 6.34
C PRO A 8 -3.30 -18.43 6.55
N PRO A 9 -4.60 -18.16 6.82
CA PRO A 9 -5.09 -16.81 7.04
C PRO A 9 -4.16 -16.14 8.03
N HIS A 10 -3.54 -15.03 7.60
CA HIS A 10 -2.46 -14.41 8.35
C HIS A 10 -2.97 -14.16 9.76
N ARG A 11 -2.47 -14.91 10.75
CA ARG A 11 -2.73 -14.64 12.17
C ARG A 11 -1.99 -13.34 12.48
N ASN A 12 -2.58 -12.23 12.06
CA ASN A 12 -2.01 -10.88 12.16
C ASN A 12 -1.95 -10.38 13.62
N ILE A 13 -2.45 -11.19 14.55
CA ILE A 13 -2.46 -10.96 15.98
C ILE A 13 -1.86 -12.21 16.63
N THR A 14 -0.54 -12.20 16.81
CA THR A 14 0.17 -13.15 17.67
C THR A 14 0.77 -12.37 18.83
N LEU A 15 1.03 -13.03 19.97
CA LEU A 15 1.73 -12.41 21.09
C LEU A 15 3.05 -11.77 20.63
N LYS A 16 3.84 -12.51 19.85
CA LYS A 16 5.07 -12.02 19.19
C LYS A 16 4.83 -10.73 18.41
N ARG A 17 3.75 -10.66 17.61
CA ARG A 17 3.42 -9.48 16.81
C ARG A 17 3.08 -8.28 17.70
N LEU A 18 2.29 -8.49 18.74
CA LEU A 18 1.89 -7.45 19.69
C LEU A 18 3.10 -6.91 20.46
N SER A 19 3.98 -7.79 20.94
CA SER A 19 5.23 -7.40 21.61
C SER A 19 6.13 -6.57 20.71
N LEU A 20 6.26 -6.94 19.42
CA LEU A 20 7.05 -6.17 18.46
C LEU A 20 6.44 -4.78 18.17
N ASP A 21 5.12 -4.68 18.09
CA ASP A 21 4.46 -3.39 17.88
C ASP A 21 4.54 -2.49 19.12
N PHE A 22 4.48 -3.07 20.32
CA PHE A 22 4.73 -2.34 21.57
C PHE A 22 6.18 -1.86 21.64
N TYR A 23 7.15 -2.72 21.29
CA TYR A 23 8.56 -2.34 21.22
C TYR A 23 8.80 -1.22 20.19
N GLN A 24 8.17 -1.31 19.01
CA GLN A 24 8.18 -0.24 18.02
C GLN A 24 7.63 1.06 18.61
N PHE A 25 6.50 1.01 19.32
CA PHE A 25 5.91 2.20 19.95
C PHE A 25 6.89 2.89 20.92
N ILE A 26 7.59 2.13 21.76
CA ILE A 26 8.63 2.67 22.64
C ILE A 26 9.79 3.25 21.85
N ARG A 27 10.30 2.55 20.82
CA ARG A 27 11.42 3.03 20.00
C ARG A 27 11.09 4.25 19.15
N ALA A 28 9.81 4.46 18.85
CA ALA A 28 9.32 5.60 18.09
C ALA A 28 9.20 6.89 18.91
N GLN A 29 9.36 6.87 20.24
CA GLN A 29 9.32 8.10 21.03
C GLN A 29 10.51 9.01 20.69
N SER A 30 10.29 10.33 20.59
CA SER A 30 11.30 11.31 20.14
C SER A 30 12.62 11.19 20.90
N PHE A 31 12.58 11.10 22.23
CA PHE A 31 13.77 10.88 23.06
C PHE A 31 14.53 9.60 22.68
N MET A 32 13.80 8.52 22.39
CA MET A 32 14.40 7.24 21.99
C MET A 32 14.98 7.32 20.58
N VAL A 33 14.38 8.10 19.67
CA VAL A 33 14.91 8.31 18.31
C VAL A 33 16.16 9.19 18.36
N GLU A 34 16.17 10.24 19.17
CA GLU A 34 17.35 11.09 19.36
C GLU A 34 18.53 10.28 19.92
N ARG A 35 18.27 9.43 20.91
CA ARG A 35 19.32 8.68 21.61
C ARG A 35 19.88 7.48 20.83
N PHE A 36 19.05 6.82 20.02
CA PHE A 36 19.37 5.53 19.40
C PHE A 36 19.15 5.51 17.88
N GLY A 37 18.80 6.64 17.28
CA GLY A 37 18.45 6.74 15.86
C GLY A 37 17.09 6.12 15.51
N ARG A 38 16.75 6.23 14.23
CA ARG A 38 15.51 5.70 13.64
C ARG A 38 15.58 4.18 13.51
N GLN A 39 14.46 3.51 13.81
CA GLN A 39 14.42 2.04 13.82
C GLN A 39 14.32 1.42 12.44
N PHE A 40 13.60 2.05 11.51
CA PHE A 40 13.30 1.46 10.21
C PHE A 40 13.84 2.33 9.07
N ALA A 41 14.16 1.65 7.97
CA ALA A 41 14.46 2.25 6.68
C ALA A 41 13.70 1.50 5.58
N PRO A 42 13.31 2.18 4.47
CA PRO A 42 12.67 1.52 3.35
C PRO A 42 13.56 0.41 2.78
N SER A 43 12.98 -0.77 2.55
CA SER A 43 13.71 -1.85 1.91
C SER A 43 14.10 -1.48 0.49
N ARG A 44 15.34 -1.82 0.13
CA ARG A 44 15.87 -1.65 -1.23
C ARG A 44 15.68 -2.88 -2.10
N GLU A 45 15.05 -3.92 -1.55
CA GLU A 45 14.90 -5.24 -2.16
C GLU A 45 13.44 -5.60 -2.44
N PHE A 46 12.49 -4.84 -1.89
CA PHE A 46 11.07 -5.10 -2.05
C PHE A 46 10.34 -3.87 -2.59
N VAL A 47 9.33 -4.10 -3.41
CA VAL A 47 8.42 -3.07 -3.91
C VAL A 47 6.98 -3.59 -3.93
N GLU A 48 6.04 -2.72 -3.56
CA GLU A 48 4.60 -2.88 -3.72
C GLU A 48 4.11 -1.88 -4.77
N ILE A 49 3.40 -2.36 -5.79
CA ILE A 49 2.88 -1.55 -6.88
C ILE A 49 1.35 -1.53 -6.79
N ASP A 50 0.77 -0.41 -6.37
CA ASP A 50 -0.68 -0.22 -6.36
C ASP A 50 -1.11 0.23 -7.78
N ILE A 51 -1.47 -0.73 -8.63
CA ILE A 51 -1.73 -0.47 -10.06
C ILE A 51 -3.12 0.15 -10.33
N THR A 52 -4.06 0.05 -9.39
CA THR A 52 -5.38 0.67 -9.52
C THR A 52 -6.03 0.91 -8.16
N TYR A 53 -6.91 1.90 -8.07
CA TYR A 53 -7.79 2.09 -6.91
C TYR A 53 -9.22 1.58 -7.14
N LYS A 54 -9.50 0.99 -8.32
CA LYS A 54 -10.74 0.26 -8.58
C LYS A 54 -10.83 -0.93 -7.63
N CYS A 55 -11.98 -1.12 -6.99
CA CYS A 55 -12.22 -2.29 -6.14
C CYS A 55 -13.70 -2.65 -6.17
N ASN A 56 -13.98 -3.94 -6.33
CA ASN A 56 -15.31 -4.53 -6.26
C ASN A 56 -15.75 -4.85 -4.82
N LEU A 57 -14.89 -4.60 -3.83
CA LEU A 57 -15.23 -4.69 -2.41
C LEU A 57 -15.09 -3.33 -1.73
N LYS A 58 -15.88 -3.16 -0.67
CA LYS A 58 -15.91 -1.96 0.17
C LYS A 58 -15.57 -2.33 1.62
N CYS A 59 -14.37 -2.90 1.81
CA CYS A 59 -13.90 -3.36 3.11
C CYS A 59 -13.88 -2.23 4.14
N ILE A 60 -14.36 -2.52 5.34
CA ILE A 60 -14.19 -1.64 6.50
C ILE A 60 -12.69 -1.50 6.81
N ASN A 61 -12.21 -0.30 7.13
CA ASN A 61 -10.79 0.00 7.41
C ASN A 61 -9.82 -0.41 6.27
N CYS A 62 -10.22 -0.23 5.00
CA CYS A 62 -9.35 -0.44 3.85
C CYS A 62 -8.19 0.58 3.86
N ASN A 63 -6.94 0.11 3.84
CA ASN A 63 -5.77 0.98 3.82
C ASN A 63 -5.43 1.59 2.45
N ARG A 64 -6.27 1.35 1.44
CA ARG A 64 -6.29 2.06 0.15
C ARG A 64 -7.49 3.00 0.04
N SER A 65 -8.29 3.08 1.11
CA SER A 65 -9.47 3.94 1.20
C SER A 65 -10.52 3.70 0.12
N CYS A 66 -10.53 2.54 -0.54
CA CYS A 66 -11.47 2.24 -1.63
C CYS A 66 -12.96 2.25 -1.21
N THR A 67 -13.24 2.21 0.10
CA THR A 67 -14.58 2.33 0.68
C THR A 67 -14.98 3.78 0.84
N GLN A 68 -14.17 4.56 1.55
CA GLN A 68 -14.47 5.95 1.91
C GLN A 68 -14.25 6.91 0.73
N ALA A 69 -13.27 6.59 -0.13
CA ALA A 69 -12.91 7.31 -1.33
C ALA A 69 -12.76 6.28 -2.48
N PRO A 70 -13.86 5.83 -3.11
CA PRO A 70 -13.77 5.02 -4.33
C PRO A 70 -13.04 5.79 -5.44
N GLY A 71 -12.34 5.09 -6.31
CA GLY A 71 -11.63 5.70 -7.43
C GLY A 71 -11.52 4.76 -8.62
N ASN A 72 -11.46 5.34 -9.81
CA ASN A 72 -11.29 4.61 -11.08
C ASN A 72 -9.88 4.74 -11.66
N THR A 73 -8.95 5.35 -10.90
CA THR A 73 -7.56 5.53 -11.33
C THR A 73 -6.92 4.18 -11.63
N GLU A 74 -6.31 4.10 -12.80
CA GLU A 74 -5.46 3.01 -13.25
C GLU A 74 -4.08 3.59 -13.55
N MET A 75 -3.04 2.88 -13.15
CA MET A 75 -1.67 3.23 -13.46
C MET A 75 -1.44 3.05 -14.96
N PRO A 76 -0.93 4.05 -15.69
CA PRO A 76 -0.54 3.86 -17.08
C PRO A 76 0.48 2.73 -17.22
N VAL A 77 0.37 1.92 -18.27
CA VAL A 77 1.35 0.84 -18.56
C VAL A 77 2.75 1.43 -18.73
N SER A 78 2.86 2.64 -19.29
CA SER A 78 4.12 3.38 -19.42
C SER A 78 4.81 3.68 -18.08
N THR A 79 4.08 3.77 -16.97
CA THR A 79 4.67 3.88 -15.63
C THR A 79 5.39 2.59 -15.24
N ILE A 80 4.86 1.42 -15.61
CA ILE A 80 5.50 0.12 -15.38
C ILE A 80 6.75 -0.02 -16.24
N GLU A 81 6.66 0.37 -17.52
CA GLU A 81 7.82 0.40 -18.43
C GLU A 81 8.92 1.31 -17.87
N ALA A 82 8.57 2.51 -17.42
CA ALA A 82 9.50 3.44 -16.80
C ALA A 82 10.12 2.87 -15.51
N PHE A 83 9.34 2.17 -14.68
CA PHE A 83 9.85 1.49 -13.48
C PHE A 83 10.85 0.39 -13.83
N ILE A 84 10.57 -0.43 -14.85
CA ILE A 84 11.47 -1.50 -15.32
C ILE A 84 12.76 -0.89 -15.84
N ARG A 85 12.67 0.10 -16.74
CA ARG A 85 13.82 0.81 -17.30
C ARG A 85 14.72 1.39 -16.19
N GLN A 86 14.14 2.12 -15.26
CA GLN A 86 14.87 2.71 -14.13
C GLN A 86 15.47 1.65 -13.20
N SER A 87 14.78 0.51 -13.02
CA SER A 87 15.31 -0.61 -12.23
C SER A 87 16.55 -1.21 -12.89
N ILE A 88 16.57 -1.34 -14.22
CA ILE A 88 17.73 -1.84 -14.98
C ILE A 88 18.88 -0.83 -14.90
N GLU A 89 18.62 0.45 -15.18
CA GLU A 89 19.62 1.54 -15.14
C GLU A 89 20.30 1.64 -13.77
N GLN A 90 19.52 1.56 -12.69
CA GLN A 90 20.03 1.62 -11.32
C GLN A 90 20.50 0.25 -10.78
N ARG A 91 20.58 -0.78 -11.64
CA ARG A 91 21.02 -2.15 -11.30
C ARG A 91 20.31 -2.69 -10.05
N ARG A 92 18.99 -2.54 -10.01
CA ARG A 92 18.16 -3.01 -8.89
C ARG A 92 18.00 -4.52 -8.95
N GLN A 93 18.22 -5.16 -7.81
CA GLN A 93 18.06 -6.60 -7.62
C GLN A 93 16.89 -6.83 -6.66
N TRP A 94 15.68 -6.64 -7.20
CA TRP A 94 14.44 -6.82 -6.43
C TRP A 94 14.27 -8.30 -6.07
N LYS A 95 14.14 -8.61 -4.77
CA LYS A 95 13.77 -9.95 -4.30
C LYS A 95 12.28 -10.21 -4.46
N ARG A 96 11.44 -9.16 -4.41
CA ARG A 96 10.00 -9.28 -4.59
C ARG A 96 9.35 -8.00 -5.12
N ILE A 97 8.50 -8.17 -6.14
CA ILE A 97 7.53 -7.18 -6.60
C ILE A 97 6.15 -7.72 -6.25
N ARG A 98 5.36 -6.93 -5.54
CA ARG A 98 3.99 -7.27 -5.20
C ARG A 98 3.02 -6.34 -5.91
N ILE A 99 2.16 -6.90 -6.75
CA ILE A 99 1.15 -6.19 -7.52
C ILE A 99 -0.13 -6.14 -6.67
N LEU A 100 -0.61 -4.93 -6.43
CA LEU A 100 -1.61 -4.56 -5.43
C LEU A 100 -2.52 -3.44 -5.98
N GLY A 101 -3.38 -2.91 -5.12
CA GLY A 101 -4.28 -1.81 -5.40
C GLY A 101 -5.54 -1.93 -4.57
N GLY A 102 -6.67 -1.48 -5.13
CA GLY A 102 -8.00 -1.85 -4.67
C GLY A 102 -8.26 -3.34 -4.91
N GLU A 103 -8.54 -3.70 -6.16
CA GLU A 103 -8.47 -5.05 -6.68
C GLU A 103 -7.67 -5.02 -8.00
N PRO A 104 -6.41 -5.48 -8.01
CA PRO A 104 -5.53 -5.33 -9.17
C PRO A 104 -6.06 -6.00 -10.44
N THR A 105 -6.82 -7.10 -10.33
CA THR A 105 -7.39 -7.78 -11.50
C THR A 105 -8.49 -6.98 -12.22
N LEU A 106 -8.92 -5.85 -11.65
CA LEU A 106 -9.89 -4.96 -12.30
C LEU A 106 -9.24 -3.92 -13.21
N HIS A 107 -7.90 -3.82 -13.22
CA HIS A 107 -7.19 -2.96 -14.15
C HIS A 107 -7.41 -3.42 -15.58
N SER A 108 -7.76 -2.49 -16.47
CA SER A 108 -8.07 -2.79 -17.88
C SER A 108 -6.92 -3.44 -18.67
N ARG A 109 -5.67 -3.19 -18.27
CA ARG A 109 -4.42 -3.64 -18.91
C ARG A 109 -3.61 -4.58 -18.01
N ILE A 110 -4.29 -5.35 -17.15
CA ILE A 110 -3.61 -6.24 -16.19
C ILE A 110 -2.65 -7.23 -16.86
N PHE A 111 -3.04 -7.80 -18.00
CA PHE A 111 -2.20 -8.78 -18.70
C PHE A 111 -0.93 -8.13 -19.25
N ASP A 112 -1.02 -6.92 -19.83
CA ASP A 112 0.17 -6.20 -20.31
C ASP A 112 1.17 -5.91 -19.19
N ILE A 113 0.67 -5.52 -18.01
CA ILE A 113 1.50 -5.29 -16.82
C ILE A 113 2.19 -6.58 -16.37
N ILE A 114 1.46 -7.69 -16.36
CA ILE A 114 1.99 -9.02 -15.98
C ILE A 114 3.06 -9.48 -16.98
N ASP A 115 2.82 -9.28 -18.27
CA ASP A 115 3.75 -9.67 -19.33
C ASP A 115 5.06 -8.86 -19.24
N LEU A 116 4.97 -7.54 -19.06
CA LEU A 116 6.14 -6.68 -18.85
C LEU A 116 6.97 -7.10 -17.64
N LEU A 117 6.32 -7.34 -16.49
CA LEU A 117 7.01 -7.75 -15.27
C LEU A 117 7.61 -9.17 -15.38
N SER A 118 6.93 -10.08 -16.09
CA SER A 118 7.41 -11.44 -16.35
C SER A 118 8.63 -11.43 -17.28
N ALA A 119 8.62 -10.59 -18.33
CA ALA A 119 9.77 -10.40 -19.20
C ALA A 119 10.96 -9.78 -18.45
N TYR A 120 10.71 -8.78 -17.59
CA TYR A 120 11.75 -8.23 -16.72
C TYR A 120 12.36 -9.28 -15.79
N GLN A 121 11.51 -10.11 -15.16
CA GLN A 121 11.95 -11.22 -14.31
C GLN A 121 12.83 -12.18 -15.10
N SER A 122 12.38 -12.69 -16.25
CA SER A 122 13.11 -13.73 -16.99
C SER A 122 14.45 -13.26 -17.54
N VAL A 123 14.54 -12.01 -18.01
CA VAL A 123 15.75 -11.49 -18.68
C VAL A 123 16.72 -10.83 -17.69
N HIS A 124 16.22 -10.04 -16.74
CA HIS A 124 17.07 -9.15 -15.93
C HIS A 124 17.16 -9.53 -14.46
N ASN A 125 16.19 -10.27 -13.92
CA ASN A 125 16.18 -10.66 -12.51
C ASN A 125 15.50 -12.02 -12.27
N PRO A 126 16.10 -13.15 -12.70
CA PRO A 126 15.45 -14.46 -12.64
C PRO A 126 15.08 -14.93 -11.22
N GLY A 127 15.77 -14.41 -10.20
CA GLY A 127 15.49 -14.71 -8.78
C GLY A 127 14.34 -13.89 -8.18
N LEU A 128 13.80 -12.92 -8.91
CA LEU A 128 12.68 -12.09 -8.47
C LEU A 128 11.43 -12.93 -8.24
N ARG A 129 10.73 -12.68 -7.15
CA ARG A 129 9.37 -13.20 -6.92
C ARG A 129 8.32 -12.18 -7.33
N LEU A 130 7.51 -12.52 -8.34
CA LEU A 130 6.31 -11.77 -8.70
C LEU A 130 5.11 -12.28 -7.88
N VAL A 131 4.42 -11.37 -7.19
CA VAL A 131 3.29 -11.73 -6.32
C VAL A 131 2.08 -10.87 -6.65
N LEU A 132 0.96 -11.48 -7.06
CA LEU A 132 -0.32 -10.77 -7.20
C LEU A 132 -1.14 -10.90 -5.91
N CYS A 133 -1.54 -9.79 -5.32
CA CYS A 133 -2.40 -9.77 -4.14
C CYS A 133 -3.85 -9.43 -4.50
N THR A 134 -4.75 -10.41 -4.37
CA THR A 134 -6.16 -10.28 -4.76
C THR A 134 -7.11 -10.58 -3.60
N ASN A 135 -8.30 -9.97 -3.64
CA ASN A 135 -9.41 -10.31 -2.77
C ASN A 135 -10.12 -11.62 -3.19
N TYR A 136 -9.93 -12.06 -4.43
CA TYR A 136 -10.49 -13.26 -5.04
C TYR A 136 -12.04 -13.30 -5.12
N PHE A 137 -12.68 -12.16 -5.00
CA PHE A 137 -14.13 -12.02 -4.93
C PHE A 137 -14.74 -11.76 -6.32
N GLY A 138 -15.73 -12.57 -6.70
CA GLY A 138 -16.47 -12.42 -7.96
C GLY A 138 -15.89 -13.18 -9.16
N ARG A 139 -16.73 -13.41 -10.18
CA ARG A 139 -16.37 -14.22 -11.37
C ARG A 139 -15.24 -13.59 -12.18
N LYS A 140 -15.35 -12.30 -12.52
CA LYS A 140 -14.33 -11.56 -13.28
C LYS A 140 -12.92 -11.67 -12.67
N VAL A 141 -12.81 -11.61 -11.34
CA VAL A 141 -11.53 -11.73 -10.64
C VAL A 141 -10.97 -13.15 -10.80
N ARG A 142 -11.79 -14.18 -10.61
CA ARG A 142 -11.38 -15.58 -10.80
C ARG A 142 -10.95 -15.86 -12.24
N ASP A 143 -11.71 -15.39 -13.22
CA ASP A 143 -11.39 -15.59 -14.64
C ASP A 143 -10.04 -14.97 -15.02
N VAL A 144 -9.67 -13.83 -14.42
CA VAL A 144 -8.33 -13.23 -14.61
C VAL A 144 -7.26 -14.08 -13.94
N VAL A 145 -7.49 -14.49 -12.68
CA VAL A 145 -6.52 -15.28 -11.91
C VAL A 145 -6.22 -16.63 -12.59
N ASP A 146 -7.23 -17.29 -13.15
CA ASP A 146 -7.06 -18.58 -13.83
C ASP A 146 -6.22 -18.47 -15.11
N LYS A 147 -6.19 -17.28 -15.73
CA LYS A 147 -5.41 -16.98 -16.93
C LYS A 147 -3.99 -16.49 -16.64
N LEU A 148 -3.61 -16.30 -15.37
CA LEU A 148 -2.26 -15.82 -15.04
C LEU A 148 -1.20 -16.90 -15.31
N PRO A 149 0.00 -16.49 -15.76
CA PRO A 149 1.10 -17.41 -15.98
C PRO A 149 1.66 -17.94 -14.65
N ASP A 150 2.31 -19.10 -14.71
CA ASP A 150 2.70 -19.90 -13.53
C ASP A 150 3.80 -19.24 -12.68
N ASN A 151 4.55 -18.31 -13.26
CA ASN A 151 5.58 -17.54 -12.56
C ASN A 151 5.00 -16.49 -11.60
N ILE A 152 3.68 -16.22 -11.65
CA ILE A 152 3.01 -15.28 -10.75
C ILE A 152 2.48 -16.02 -9.52
N ILE A 153 3.04 -15.69 -8.35
CA ILE A 153 2.56 -16.23 -7.08
C ILE A 153 1.29 -15.49 -6.68
N ILE A 154 0.19 -16.22 -6.52
CA ILE A 154 -1.07 -15.65 -6.08
C ILE A 154 -1.12 -15.63 -4.55
N LYS A 155 -1.28 -14.44 -3.97
CA LYS A 155 -1.55 -14.26 -2.54
C LYS A 155 -2.97 -13.75 -2.36
N THR A 156 -3.87 -14.65 -1.98
CA THR A 156 -5.28 -14.31 -1.74
C THR A 156 -5.52 -13.89 -0.30
N THR A 157 -6.50 -13.01 -0.10
CA THR A 157 -7.05 -12.69 1.23
C THR A 157 -8.40 -13.36 1.50
N LEU A 158 -8.90 -14.18 0.55
CA LEU A 158 -10.16 -14.94 0.59
C LEU A 158 -11.31 -14.17 1.26
N LYS A 159 -11.55 -12.93 0.79
CA LYS A 159 -12.55 -12.07 1.41
C LYS A 159 -13.94 -12.50 0.94
N THR A 160 -14.77 -12.93 1.89
CA THR A 160 -16.17 -13.32 1.63
C THR A 160 -17.15 -12.17 1.89
N SER A 161 -16.74 -11.13 2.62
CA SER A 161 -17.59 -9.98 2.93
C SER A 161 -16.79 -8.68 3.11
N ARG A 162 -17.49 -7.55 3.26
CA ARG A 162 -16.88 -6.26 3.62
C ARG A 162 -16.35 -6.21 5.06
N VAL A 163 -16.86 -7.07 5.94
CA VAL A 163 -16.48 -7.11 7.36
C VAL A 163 -15.29 -8.06 7.51
N ASN A 164 -14.11 -7.48 7.74
CA ASN A 164 -12.88 -8.21 7.96
C ASN A 164 -12.19 -7.67 9.21
N LEU A 165 -11.38 -8.51 9.84
CA LEU A 165 -10.60 -8.10 11.00
C LEU A 165 -9.34 -7.35 10.54
N PHE A 166 -9.40 -6.01 10.53
CA PHE A 166 -8.29 -5.14 10.13
C PHE A 166 -7.91 -4.17 11.24
N ARG A 167 -6.64 -3.75 11.24
CA ARG A 167 -6.24 -2.58 12.02
C ARG A 167 -7.00 -1.36 11.49
N PRO A 168 -7.50 -0.49 12.37
CA PRO A 168 -8.24 0.68 11.94
C PRO A 168 -7.27 1.70 11.34
N PHE A 169 -6.96 1.52 10.06
CA PHE A 169 -6.05 2.38 9.31
C PHE A 169 -6.40 3.87 9.41
N ASN A 170 -7.69 4.19 9.43
CA ASN A 170 -8.20 5.57 9.50
C ASN A 170 -8.22 6.16 10.92
N VAL A 171 -7.54 5.55 11.88
CA VAL A 171 -7.25 6.16 13.19
C VAL A 171 -5.82 6.68 13.13
N ALA A 172 -5.68 7.97 12.83
CA ALA A 172 -4.39 8.64 12.75
C ALA A 172 -3.73 8.69 14.14
N PRO A 173 -2.51 8.13 14.30
CA PRO A 173 -1.73 8.28 15.53
C PRO A 173 -1.58 9.72 16.01
N ALA A 174 -1.46 10.68 15.09
CA ALA A 174 -1.35 12.12 15.39
C ALA A 174 -2.54 12.66 16.20
N ASP A 175 -3.72 12.05 16.07
CA ASP A 175 -4.93 12.45 16.81
C ASP A 175 -5.00 11.80 18.21
N THR A 176 -3.98 11.02 18.63
CA THR A 176 -4.00 10.23 19.87
C THR A 176 -3.02 10.76 20.91
N ARG A 177 -3.45 10.82 22.18
CA ARG A 177 -2.59 11.26 23.31
C ARG A 177 -1.36 10.37 23.49
N ILE A 178 -1.49 9.07 23.23
CA ILE A 178 -0.40 8.10 23.42
C ILE A 178 0.76 8.30 22.45
N ASN A 179 0.52 8.88 21.26
CA ASN A 179 1.55 9.13 20.26
C ASN A 179 1.99 10.60 20.20
N ARG A 180 1.64 11.40 21.22
CA ARG A 180 1.96 12.84 21.26
C ARG A 180 3.47 13.12 21.11
N PHE A 181 4.31 12.23 21.64
CA PHE A 181 5.76 12.35 21.62
C PHE A 181 6.42 11.34 20.66
N SER A 182 5.65 10.77 19.74
CA SER A 182 6.20 9.88 18.71
C SER A 182 6.85 10.70 17.60
N ASP A 183 8.07 10.32 17.21
CA ASP A 183 8.72 10.80 16.00
C ASP A 183 8.31 9.93 14.81
N TYR A 184 7.43 10.45 13.97
CA TYR A 184 6.89 9.74 12.81
C TYR A 184 7.93 9.48 11.71
N SER A 185 9.08 10.17 11.74
CA SER A 185 10.18 9.92 10.80
C SER A 185 10.85 8.55 11.02
N CYS A 186 10.57 7.86 12.13
CA CYS A 186 11.12 6.52 12.40
C CYS A 186 10.52 5.43 11.51
N GLY A 187 9.40 5.70 10.85
CA GLY A 187 8.67 4.73 10.03
C GLY A 187 8.08 3.57 10.83
N CYS A 188 7.69 2.51 10.12
CA CYS A 188 7.23 1.26 10.72
C CYS A 188 7.77 0.08 9.94
N ARG A 189 7.70 -1.13 10.51
CA ARG A 189 8.17 -2.36 9.83
C ARG A 189 7.63 -2.58 8.42
N ILE A 190 6.49 -2.00 8.03
CA ILE A 190 5.94 -2.16 6.68
C ILE A 190 6.95 -1.65 5.64
N ILE A 191 7.66 -0.56 5.90
CA ILE A 191 8.64 -0.02 4.95
C ILE A 191 9.82 -0.98 4.76
N THR A 192 10.15 -1.78 5.77
CA THR A 192 11.23 -2.79 5.71
C THR A 192 10.74 -4.12 5.14
N ASP A 193 9.56 -4.60 5.55
CA ASP A 193 9.04 -5.91 5.16
C ASP A 193 8.37 -5.88 3.76
N CYS A 194 7.65 -4.80 3.44
CA CYS A 194 6.95 -4.64 2.17
C CYS A 194 7.75 -3.83 1.16
N GLY A 195 8.52 -2.84 1.61
CA GLY A 195 9.40 -2.03 0.78
C GLY A 195 8.74 -0.81 0.16
N LEU A 196 9.39 -0.31 -0.90
CA LEU A 196 9.00 0.88 -1.64
C LEU A 196 7.57 0.73 -2.20
N GLY A 197 6.78 1.80 -2.18
CA GLY A 197 5.48 1.87 -2.84
C GLY A 197 5.59 2.57 -4.18
N LEU A 198 5.17 1.95 -5.27
CA LEU A 198 4.89 2.63 -6.53
C LEU A 198 3.38 2.73 -6.69
N THR A 199 2.86 3.95 -6.82
CA THR A 199 1.43 4.22 -7.00
C THR A 199 1.21 5.08 -8.25
N PRO A 200 -0.03 5.33 -8.69
CA PRO A 200 -0.28 6.21 -9.83
C PRO A 200 0.21 7.66 -9.61
N SER A 201 0.49 8.06 -8.36
CA SER A 201 0.99 9.38 -7.98
C SER A 201 2.48 9.40 -7.64
N GLY A 202 3.24 8.37 -8.02
CA GLY A 202 4.71 8.32 -7.86
C GLY A 202 5.21 7.29 -6.86
N TYR A 203 6.48 7.43 -6.47
CA TYR A 203 7.16 6.55 -5.52
C TYR A 203 7.07 7.08 -4.09
N TYR A 204 6.72 6.18 -3.17
CA TYR A 204 6.57 6.45 -1.75
C TYR A 204 7.37 5.45 -0.92
N MET A 205 7.71 5.81 0.32
CA MET A 205 8.41 4.93 1.26
C MET A 205 7.64 3.64 1.60
N CYS A 206 6.33 3.63 1.34
CA CYS A 206 5.50 2.43 1.24
C CYS A 206 4.22 2.71 0.42
N ALA A 207 3.58 1.68 -0.14
CA ALA A 207 2.38 1.87 -0.97
C ALA A 207 1.19 2.50 -0.22
N ILE A 208 1.10 2.25 1.09
CA ILE A 208 0.04 2.84 1.94
C ILE A 208 0.15 4.36 1.96
N ALA A 209 1.37 4.92 1.95
CA ALA A 209 1.56 6.36 1.94
C ALA A 209 1.02 7.01 0.66
N GLY A 210 1.20 6.39 -0.51
CA GLY A 210 0.56 6.89 -1.73
C GLY A 210 -0.97 6.79 -1.69
N GLY A 211 -1.52 5.81 -0.97
CA GLY A 211 -2.96 5.73 -0.68
C GLY A 211 -3.45 6.85 0.26
N ILE A 212 -2.63 7.28 1.22
CA ILE A 212 -2.89 8.45 2.08
C ILE A 212 -2.80 9.74 1.26
N ASP A 213 -1.74 9.89 0.47
CA ASP A 213 -1.47 11.10 -0.30
C ASP A 213 -2.53 11.37 -1.36
N ARG A 214 -3.15 10.31 -1.89
CA ARG A 214 -4.36 10.44 -2.73
C ARG A 214 -5.50 11.21 -2.05
N ILE A 215 -5.62 11.13 -0.73
CA ILE A 215 -6.69 11.76 0.06
C ILE A 215 -6.24 13.11 0.63
N PHE A 216 -5.00 13.17 1.13
CA PHE A 216 -4.46 14.37 1.79
C PHE A 216 -3.78 15.35 0.82
N GLN A 217 -3.43 14.90 -0.38
CA GLN A 217 -2.89 15.74 -1.48
C GLN A 217 -1.66 16.57 -1.07
N TYR A 218 -0.71 15.95 -0.35
CA TYR A 218 0.58 16.57 -0.07
C TYR A 218 1.54 16.49 -1.26
N HIS A 219 1.27 15.59 -2.22
CA HIS A 219 2.00 15.44 -3.48
C HIS A 219 3.51 15.17 -3.26
N LEU A 220 3.82 14.30 -2.31
CA LEU A 220 5.20 14.00 -1.93
C LEU A 220 5.81 12.80 -2.68
N GLY A 221 5.05 12.16 -3.58
CA GLY A 221 5.54 11.06 -4.40
C GLY A 221 6.74 11.47 -5.25
N ARG A 222 7.83 10.69 -5.21
CA ARG A 222 8.95 10.92 -6.12
C ARG A 222 8.51 10.54 -7.54
N GLU A 223 8.89 11.34 -8.53
CA GLU A 223 8.53 11.07 -9.93
C GLU A 223 9.34 9.92 -10.54
N THR A 224 10.59 9.77 -10.08
CA THR A 224 11.52 8.72 -10.51
C THR A 224 11.86 7.78 -9.36
N LEU A 225 12.37 6.60 -9.71
CA LEU A 225 12.78 5.57 -8.76
C LEU A 225 13.85 6.17 -7.85
N PRO A 226 13.56 6.37 -6.54
CA PRO A 226 14.48 7.05 -5.64
C PRO A 226 15.80 6.30 -5.49
N ASP A 227 16.90 7.05 -5.37
CA ASP A 227 18.22 6.50 -5.13
C ASP A 227 18.27 5.63 -3.85
N ARG A 228 19.24 4.72 -3.78
CA ARG A 228 19.43 3.85 -2.60
C ARG A 228 19.75 4.64 -1.33
N SER A 229 20.28 5.86 -1.45
CA SER A 229 20.55 6.76 -0.32
C SER A 229 19.32 7.56 0.13
N ASP A 230 18.28 7.71 -0.70
CA ASP A 230 17.09 8.48 -0.33
C ASP A 230 16.34 7.76 0.79
N ALA A 231 16.43 8.30 2.01
CA ALA A 231 15.79 7.74 3.18
C ALA A 231 14.27 7.97 3.18
N MET A 232 13.74 8.88 2.37
CA MET A 232 12.32 9.25 2.29
C MET A 232 11.73 9.66 3.66
N THR A 233 12.55 10.28 4.51
CA THR A 233 12.17 10.70 5.86
C THR A 233 11.12 11.81 5.86
N ASP A 234 11.13 12.67 4.83
CA ASP A 234 10.10 13.68 4.58
C ASP A 234 8.72 13.04 4.44
N GLN A 235 8.60 11.99 3.63
CA GLN A 235 7.36 11.25 3.49
C GLN A 235 6.97 10.54 4.80
N MET A 236 7.93 9.92 5.50
CA MET A 236 7.65 9.29 6.81
C MET A 236 7.06 10.28 7.81
N SER A 237 7.67 11.44 7.97
CA SER A 237 7.19 12.51 8.84
C SER A 237 5.76 12.93 8.48
N ALA A 238 5.45 13.04 7.18
CA ALA A 238 4.14 13.47 6.70
C ALA A 238 3.05 12.39 6.88
N PHE A 239 3.33 11.14 6.53
CA PHE A 239 2.28 10.12 6.39
C PHE A 239 2.20 9.12 7.56
N CYS A 240 3.28 8.86 8.30
CA CYS A 240 3.23 7.86 9.38
C CYS A 240 2.32 8.29 10.53
N GLY A 241 2.22 9.59 10.82
CA GLY A 241 1.27 10.15 11.80
C GLY A 241 -0.20 10.03 11.40
N LEU A 242 -0.47 9.80 10.10
CA LEU A 242 -1.82 9.60 9.55
C LEU A 242 -2.21 8.12 9.45
N CYS A 243 -1.27 7.19 9.64
CA CYS A 243 -1.48 5.78 9.35
C CYS A 243 -1.71 4.96 10.63
N GLY A 244 -2.90 4.37 10.81
CA GLY A 244 -3.19 3.47 11.94
C GLY A 244 -2.35 2.18 12.01
N HIS A 245 -1.48 1.94 11.02
CA HIS A 245 -0.46 0.89 11.12
C HIS A 245 0.75 1.30 11.96
N PHE A 246 0.97 2.59 12.18
CA PHE A 246 2.06 3.08 13.00
C PHE A 246 1.73 2.93 14.50
N GLY A 247 2.69 2.37 15.24
CA GLY A 247 2.52 2.06 16.66
C GLY A 247 1.60 0.88 16.93
N PHE A 248 0.87 0.94 18.05
CA PHE A 248 0.05 -0.15 18.55
C PHE A 248 -1.44 0.14 18.38
N GLN A 249 -2.13 -0.69 17.59
CA GLN A 249 -3.60 -0.66 17.47
C GLN A 249 -4.17 -2.07 17.34
N TRP A 250 -5.24 -2.34 18.09
CA TRP A 250 -5.95 -3.60 18.02
C TRP A 250 -6.86 -3.67 16.78
N PRO A 251 -6.81 -4.77 15.99
CA PRO A 251 -7.73 -4.96 14.88
C PRO A 251 -9.20 -4.98 15.31
N VAL A 252 -10.05 -4.37 14.49
CA VAL A 252 -11.48 -4.27 14.75
C VAL A 252 -12.27 -4.69 13.50
N LYS A 253 -13.49 -5.17 13.72
CA LYS A 253 -14.46 -5.48 12.64
C LYS A 253 -15.37 -4.30 12.31
N LYS A 254 -15.34 -3.24 13.13
CA LYS A 254 -16.12 -2.02 12.96
C LYS A 254 -15.28 -0.90 12.39
N GLU A 255 -15.92 0.04 11.72
CA GLU A 255 -15.25 1.24 11.25
C GLU A 255 -14.80 2.07 12.45
N LYS A 256 -13.57 2.56 12.40
CA LYS A 256 -13.05 3.56 13.33
C LYS A 256 -12.31 4.60 12.52
N MET A 257 -12.58 5.86 12.82
CA MET A 257 -12.03 6.99 12.10
C MET A 257 -11.74 8.11 13.10
N SER A 258 -10.56 8.72 12.99
CA SER A 258 -10.20 9.91 13.77
C SER A 258 -10.61 11.20 13.05
N SER A 259 -10.59 12.33 13.76
CA SER A 259 -11.04 13.63 13.22
C SER A 259 -10.27 14.03 11.97
N SER A 260 -8.96 13.82 11.93
CA SER A 260 -8.15 14.15 10.75
C SER A 260 -8.61 13.39 9.50
N TRP A 261 -8.94 12.10 9.65
CA TRP A 261 -9.48 11.31 8.54
C TRP A 261 -10.91 11.68 8.17
N GLN A 262 -11.77 12.00 9.14
CA GLN A 262 -13.13 12.46 8.86
C GLN A 262 -13.11 13.73 8.01
N ASN A 263 -12.30 14.71 8.42
CA ASN A 263 -12.13 15.97 7.70
C ASN A 263 -11.53 15.73 6.31
N ALA A 264 -10.46 14.94 6.20
CA ALA A 264 -9.83 14.66 4.91
C ALA A 264 -10.80 14.00 3.91
N TYR A 265 -11.65 13.05 4.35
CA TYR A 265 -12.66 12.47 3.48
C TYR A 265 -13.84 13.40 3.16
N LEU A 266 -14.15 14.36 4.03
CA LEU A 266 -15.13 15.40 3.72
C LEU A 266 -14.58 16.30 2.60
N SER A 267 -13.39 16.86 2.78
CA SER A 267 -12.74 17.72 1.78
C SER A 267 -12.53 17.00 0.45
N PHE A 268 -12.08 15.74 0.47
CA PHE A 268 -11.92 14.94 -0.75
C PHE A 268 -13.24 14.78 -1.52
N ARG A 269 -14.36 14.59 -0.82
CA ARG A 269 -15.68 14.46 -1.45
C ARG A 269 -16.22 15.78 -1.99
N GLU A 270 -15.93 16.88 -1.33
CA GLU A 270 -16.30 18.23 -1.79
C GLU A 270 -15.57 18.58 -3.08
N GLN A 271 -14.24 18.42 -3.11
CA GLN A 271 -13.44 18.63 -4.32
C GLN A 271 -13.89 17.74 -5.50
N ALA A 272 -14.22 16.46 -5.22
CA ALA A 272 -14.70 15.55 -6.25
C ALA A 272 -16.08 15.96 -6.83
N ARG A 273 -16.91 16.66 -6.05
CA ARG A 273 -18.19 17.23 -6.53
C ARG A 273 -17.95 18.48 -7.37
N GLU A 274 -17.05 19.35 -6.95
CA GLU A 274 -16.69 20.57 -7.67
C GLU A 274 -16.01 20.28 -9.01
N SER A 275 -15.26 19.16 -9.08
CA SER A 275 -14.57 18.72 -10.30
C SER A 275 -15.46 17.90 -11.25
N ALA A 276 -16.68 17.56 -10.85
CA ALA A 276 -17.62 16.85 -11.73
C ALA A 276 -18.19 17.85 -12.75
N PRO A 277 -18.15 17.56 -14.07
CA PRO A 277 -18.74 18.45 -15.05
C PRO A 277 -20.22 18.66 -14.76
N CYS A 278 -20.68 19.92 -14.75
CA CYS A 278 -22.11 20.24 -14.74
C CYS A 278 -22.75 19.49 -15.91
N VAL A 279 -23.54 18.47 -15.59
CA VAL A 279 -24.48 17.91 -16.55
C VAL A 279 -25.62 18.90 -16.58
N ASP A 280 -25.53 19.89 -17.48
CA ASP A 280 -26.68 20.71 -17.83
C ASP A 280 -27.74 19.77 -18.41
N ASN A 281 -28.80 19.53 -17.64
CA ASN A 281 -30.00 18.90 -18.15
C ASN A 281 -30.66 19.87 -19.14
N GLN A 282 -30.48 19.63 -20.44
CA GLN A 282 -31.40 20.09 -21.48
C GLN A 282 -32.43 18.99 -21.77
#